data_AF-A0A8B2XKK7-F1
#
_entry.id   AF-A0A8B2XKK7-F1
#
_cell.length_a   1.000
_cell.length_b   1.000
_cell.length_c   1.000
_cell.angle_alpha   90.00
_cell.angle_beta   90.00
_cell.angle_gamma   90.00
#
_symmetry.space_group_name_H-M   'P 1'
#
loop_
_entity.id
_entity.type
_entity.pdbx_description
1 polymer ?
#
loop_
_entity_poly.entity_id
_entity_poly.type
_entity_poly.pdbx_seq_one_letter_code
_entity_poly.pdbx_strand_id
1 'polypeptide(L)'
;MAKYSDELKGVVRALYLRRYTPKEIASELNLPNARIVYYWAEKFKWADLLSFESTEEAIERRYQLLAGRDNKTDLDLKEMDLLIAHATKLRAQSNKHKEKLASSQGERQTAARGDNDDSRSKRKYNKNDISSLTQEDFDTWADEHLFEYQKHLRRNIGQLVRNILKSRQIGATWYFAFEAFENAVMTGDPQIFLSASKAQAEVFRSYIVNIAEKYFGIKLTGNPIRLSNGAELRFLSTNKNTAQSYSGHLYCDEYFWVPNFAKLNEVASAMATHDKWRTTYFSTPSAKTHQAYPFWTGEEWKQGSKKRAAIKFPQFDEMRDGGRLCPDGQWRYVITMEDAIAGGFNLANIEKLRNRYNTATFDMLYMCVFVDSKDSVFSFSDLEACGVEVDTWQDHDPDAKRPFGDRPVWGGFDPARSGDLSCFVIVAPPMFAVEKFRVLKVIYWKGMNFRYQAKQIEKLFGQYNFTYLGVDVTGIGQGVFDNIQHFAMKVVVPIRYDMNTKNQLVLKAADVVESQRIEWDKNLKEIPASFMSVRRTTTNSGNAMTFVADRSQDTGHAEAFWAITHALHNEPLNYENKPKSRWGVRKQAA
;
A
#
# COMPACT_ATOMS: atom_id res chain seq x y z
N MET A 1 65.61 -39.73 8.93
CA MET A 1 64.53 -38.81 8.49
C MET A 1 64.66 -38.62 6.99
N ALA A 2 63.60 -38.88 6.22
CA ALA A 2 63.64 -38.76 4.76
C ALA A 2 64.06 -37.33 4.35
N LYS A 3 65.10 -37.22 3.51
CA LYS A 3 65.57 -35.94 2.96
C LYS A 3 64.62 -35.52 1.85
N TYR A 4 63.62 -34.72 2.18
CA TYR A 4 62.79 -34.04 1.18
C TYR A 4 63.62 -32.99 0.43
N SER A 5 63.46 -32.89 -0.90
CA SER A 5 64.17 -31.93 -1.74
C SER A 5 63.84 -30.49 -1.35
N ASP A 6 64.77 -29.57 -1.58
CA ASP A 6 64.57 -28.16 -1.23
C ASP A 6 63.54 -27.48 -2.16
N GLU A 7 63.38 -27.98 -3.39
CA GLU A 7 62.30 -27.61 -4.30
C GLU A 7 60.92 -27.93 -3.72
N LEU A 8 60.73 -29.15 -3.18
CA LEU A 8 59.47 -29.54 -2.56
C LEU A 8 59.17 -28.70 -1.31
N LYS A 9 60.19 -28.39 -0.49
CA LYS A 9 60.02 -27.47 0.66
C LYS A 9 59.67 -26.06 0.20
N GLY A 10 60.21 -25.61 -0.94
CA GLY A 10 59.88 -24.33 -1.55
C GLY A 10 58.41 -24.25 -1.99
N VAL A 11 57.90 -25.30 -2.64
CA VAL A 11 56.48 -25.40 -3.03
C VAL A 11 55.56 -25.45 -1.79
N VAL A 12 55.93 -26.26 -0.80
CA VAL A 12 55.19 -26.36 0.48
C VAL A 12 55.16 -25.01 1.21
N ARG A 13 56.28 -24.27 1.24
CA ARG A 13 56.35 -22.92 1.79
C ARG A 13 55.44 -21.95 1.03
N ALA A 14 55.45 -22.00 -0.30
CA ALA A 14 54.61 -21.12 -1.12
C ALA A 14 53.11 -21.37 -0.86
N LEU A 15 52.69 -22.64 -0.77
CA LEU A 15 51.30 -22.99 -0.43
C LEU A 15 50.93 -22.59 1.01
N TYR A 16 51.84 -22.79 1.97
CA TYR A 16 51.65 -22.38 3.36
C TYR A 16 51.49 -20.85 3.49
N LEU A 17 52.33 -20.07 2.78
CA LEU A 17 52.23 -18.61 2.75
C LEU A 17 50.97 -18.11 2.02
N ARG A 18 50.39 -18.93 1.11
CA ARG A 18 49.07 -18.71 0.50
C ARG A 18 47.89 -19.13 1.40
N ARG A 19 48.17 -19.52 2.66
CA ARG A 19 47.22 -19.95 3.70
C ARG A 19 46.52 -21.28 3.46
N TYR A 20 47.10 -22.17 2.66
CA TYR A 20 46.65 -23.57 2.68
C TYR A 20 46.95 -24.18 4.05
N THR A 21 46.01 -24.93 4.61
CA THR A 21 46.24 -25.63 5.88
C THR A 21 47.28 -26.75 5.69
N PRO A 22 48.06 -27.10 6.72
CA PRO A 22 49.01 -28.22 6.64
C PRO A 22 48.41 -29.56 6.19
N LYS A 23 47.10 -29.77 6.41
CA LYS A 23 46.38 -30.96 5.92
C LYS A 23 46.06 -30.87 4.43
N GLU A 24 45.62 -29.71 3.92
CA GLU A 24 45.40 -29.49 2.49
C GLU A 24 46.70 -29.63 1.71
N ILE A 25 47.80 -29.03 2.20
CA ILE A 25 49.12 -29.15 1.55
C ILE A 25 49.60 -30.60 1.52
N ALA A 26 49.40 -31.34 2.63
CA ALA A 26 49.76 -32.74 2.68
C ALA A 26 48.91 -33.59 1.72
N SER A 27 47.63 -33.27 1.56
CA SER A 27 46.75 -33.96 0.60
C SER A 27 47.11 -33.62 -0.85
N GLU A 28 47.36 -32.36 -1.15
CA GLU A 28 47.60 -31.85 -2.51
C GLU A 28 48.97 -32.28 -3.05
N LEU A 29 49.99 -32.34 -2.18
CA LEU A 29 51.33 -32.79 -2.55
C LEU A 29 51.60 -34.26 -2.19
N ASN A 30 50.54 -35.00 -1.80
CA ASN A 30 50.58 -36.41 -1.42
C ASN A 30 51.68 -36.75 -0.39
N LEU A 31 51.80 -35.91 0.65
CA LEU A 31 52.76 -36.10 1.72
C LEU A 31 52.26 -37.15 2.73
N PRO A 32 53.16 -37.97 3.32
CA PRO A 32 52.77 -39.08 4.20
C PRO A 32 51.95 -38.65 5.43
N ASN A 33 52.15 -37.44 5.93
CA ASN A 33 51.32 -36.83 6.96
C ASN A 33 51.54 -35.31 7.04
N ALA A 34 50.58 -34.61 7.63
CA ALA A 34 50.64 -33.16 7.83
C ALA A 34 51.71 -32.70 8.85
N ARG A 35 52.24 -33.60 9.70
CA ARG A 35 53.25 -33.23 10.72
C ARG A 35 54.54 -32.73 10.09
N ILE A 36 54.87 -33.17 8.87
CA ILE A 36 56.02 -32.69 8.11
C ILE A 36 55.88 -31.19 7.81
N VAL A 37 54.69 -30.75 7.41
CA VAL A 37 54.40 -29.34 7.11
C VAL A 37 54.38 -28.50 8.38
N TYR A 38 53.81 -29.01 9.47
CA TYR A 38 53.89 -28.34 10.79
C TYR A 38 55.34 -28.17 11.25
N TYR A 39 56.16 -29.21 11.15
CA TYR A 39 57.57 -29.16 11.52
C TYR A 39 58.34 -28.11 10.72
N TRP A 40 58.11 -28.00 9.40
CA TRP A 40 58.77 -26.98 8.59
C TRP A 40 58.25 -25.57 8.87
N ALA A 41 56.94 -25.40 9.04
CA ALA A 41 56.35 -24.12 9.38
C ALA A 41 56.91 -23.56 10.71
N GLU A 42 57.09 -24.43 11.70
CA GLU A 42 57.68 -24.07 12.99
C GLU A 42 59.19 -23.82 12.87
N LYS A 43 59.94 -24.76 12.27
CA LYS A 43 61.40 -24.67 12.12
C LYS A 43 61.84 -23.42 11.37
N PHE A 44 61.11 -23.04 10.33
CA PHE A 44 61.43 -21.89 9.49
C PHE A 44 60.59 -20.66 9.81
N LYS A 45 59.83 -20.69 10.92
CA LYS A 45 59.01 -19.58 11.41
C LYS A 45 58.11 -18.98 10.32
N TRP A 46 57.48 -19.83 9.51
CA TRP A 46 56.65 -19.36 8.40
C TRP A 46 55.41 -18.61 8.88
N ALA A 47 54.95 -18.87 10.10
CA ALA A 47 53.89 -18.08 10.73
C ALA A 47 54.29 -16.59 10.89
N ASP A 48 55.57 -16.30 11.16
CA ASP A 48 56.08 -14.94 11.31
C ASP A 48 56.28 -14.23 9.95
N LEU A 49 56.39 -15.02 8.87
CA LEU A 49 56.49 -14.52 7.49
C LEU A 49 55.13 -14.19 6.87
N LEU A 50 54.06 -14.64 7.51
CA LEU A 50 52.71 -14.21 7.17
C LEU A 50 52.56 -12.81 7.78
N SER A 51 52.77 -11.77 6.96
CA SER A 51 52.49 -10.39 7.38
C SER A 51 51.13 -10.33 8.06
N PHE A 52 50.97 -9.45 9.05
CA PHE A 52 49.67 -9.10 9.64
C PHE A 52 48.78 -8.56 8.51
N GLU A 53 48.14 -9.48 7.82
CA GLU A 53 47.20 -9.22 6.74
C GLU A 53 45.93 -8.72 7.42
N SER A 54 45.52 -7.51 7.09
CA SER A 54 44.23 -6.99 7.51
C SER A 54 43.10 -7.87 6.97
N THR A 55 41.95 -7.85 7.62
CA THR A 55 40.78 -8.62 7.18
C THR A 55 40.41 -8.32 5.72
N GLU A 56 40.61 -7.07 5.26
CA GLU A 56 40.37 -6.66 3.87
C GLU A 56 41.35 -7.34 2.90
N GLU A 57 42.64 -7.34 3.21
CA GLU A 57 43.66 -8.00 2.39
C GLU A 57 43.45 -9.53 2.34
N ALA A 58 43.05 -10.14 3.45
CA ALA A 58 42.77 -11.58 3.53
C ALA A 58 41.57 -11.99 2.65
N ILE A 59 40.54 -11.15 2.62
CA ILE A 59 39.37 -11.34 1.74
C ILE A 59 39.77 -11.17 0.27
N GLU A 60 40.52 -10.12 -0.06
CA GLU A 60 40.98 -9.86 -1.43
C GLU A 60 41.87 -10.98 -1.95
N ARG A 61 42.80 -11.48 -1.14
CA ARG A 61 43.66 -12.60 -1.51
C ARG A 61 42.86 -13.88 -1.75
N ARG A 62 41.88 -14.20 -0.88
CA ARG A 62 41.03 -15.38 -1.08
C ARG A 62 40.20 -15.26 -2.35
N TYR A 63 39.67 -14.06 -2.61
CA TYR A 63 38.94 -13.78 -3.83
C TYR A 63 39.80 -13.96 -5.09
N GLN A 64 41.02 -13.42 -5.11
CA GLN A 64 41.95 -13.58 -6.23
C GLN A 64 42.36 -15.04 -6.46
N LEU A 65 42.53 -15.82 -5.39
CA LEU A 65 42.82 -17.25 -5.48
C LEU A 65 41.66 -18.03 -6.11
N LEU A 66 40.42 -17.75 -5.70
CA LEU A 66 39.24 -18.37 -6.31
C LEU A 66 39.06 -17.91 -7.76
N ALA A 67 39.28 -16.62 -8.04
CA ALA A 67 39.18 -16.07 -9.39
C ALA A 67 40.10 -16.78 -10.40
N GLY A 68 41.32 -17.13 -10.01
CA GLY A 68 42.30 -17.83 -10.85
C GLY A 68 42.12 -19.35 -10.97
N ARG A 69 41.12 -19.96 -10.32
CA ARG A 69 40.91 -21.41 -10.35
C ARG A 69 40.10 -21.85 -11.57
N ASP A 70 40.57 -22.88 -12.28
CA ASP A 70 39.80 -23.53 -13.36
C ASP A 70 38.75 -24.51 -12.79
N ASN A 71 37.62 -24.69 -13.50
CA ASN A 71 36.49 -25.54 -13.09
C ASN A 71 35.88 -25.18 -11.71
N LYS A 72 35.45 -23.92 -11.54
CA LYS A 72 34.79 -23.44 -10.31
C LYS A 72 33.47 -24.19 -10.06
N THR A 73 33.26 -24.60 -8.81
CA THR A 73 32.01 -25.22 -8.35
C THR A 73 31.01 -24.16 -7.86
N ASP A 74 29.73 -24.53 -7.71
CA ASP A 74 28.70 -23.62 -7.16
C ASP A 74 29.02 -23.15 -5.73
N LEU A 75 29.80 -23.94 -4.97
CA LEU A 75 30.29 -23.54 -3.66
C LEU A 75 31.38 -22.47 -3.76
N ASP A 76 32.27 -22.56 -4.75
CA ASP A 76 33.29 -21.54 -5.01
C ASP A 76 32.64 -20.21 -5.43
N LEU A 77 31.60 -20.25 -6.28
CA LEU A 77 30.87 -19.06 -6.70
C LEU A 77 30.16 -18.37 -5.52
N LYS A 78 29.49 -19.15 -4.66
CA LYS A 78 28.87 -18.62 -3.43
C LYS A 78 29.89 -18.02 -2.47
N GLU A 79 31.06 -18.65 -2.32
CA GLU A 79 32.14 -18.11 -1.50
C GLU A 79 32.63 -16.77 -2.06
N MET A 80 32.81 -16.67 -3.39
CA MET A 80 33.20 -15.43 -4.05
C MET A 80 32.18 -14.30 -3.82
N ASP A 81 30.88 -14.57 -3.93
CA ASP A 81 29.83 -13.58 -3.67
C ASP A 81 29.85 -13.06 -2.23
N LEU A 82 30.04 -13.96 -1.25
CA LEU A 82 30.14 -13.60 0.16
C LEU A 82 31.39 -12.76 0.46
N LEU A 83 32.52 -13.11 -0.16
CA LEU A 83 33.78 -12.36 -0.02
C LEU A 83 33.65 -10.94 -0.58
N ILE A 84 33.03 -10.77 -1.75
CA ILE A 84 32.76 -9.42 -2.33
C ILE A 84 31.86 -8.61 -1.40
N ALA A 85 30.78 -9.22 -0.88
CA ALA A 85 29.83 -8.54 0.00
C ALA A 85 30.49 -8.07 1.31
N HIS A 86 31.38 -8.88 1.88
CA HIS A 86 32.12 -8.51 3.09
C HIS A 86 33.19 -7.44 2.81
N ALA A 87 33.91 -7.54 1.67
CA ALA A 87 34.88 -6.52 1.27
C ALA A 87 34.24 -5.14 1.05
N THR A 88 33.07 -5.08 0.41
CA THR A 88 32.35 -3.82 0.20
C THR A 88 31.88 -3.21 1.52
N LYS A 89 31.44 -4.04 2.48
CA LYS A 89 31.05 -3.57 3.82
C LYS A 89 32.24 -3.01 4.61
N LEU A 90 33.38 -3.70 4.60
CA LEU A 90 34.60 -3.25 5.29
C LEU A 90 35.16 -1.96 4.68
N ARG A 91 35.25 -1.88 3.35
CA ARG A 91 35.68 -0.66 2.64
C ARG A 91 34.76 0.52 2.94
N ALA A 92 33.45 0.30 3.03
CA ALA A 92 32.50 1.35 3.41
C ALA A 92 32.71 1.85 4.86
N GLN A 93 33.12 0.97 5.78
CA GLN A 93 33.43 1.34 7.16
C GLN A 93 34.80 2.04 7.27
N SER A 94 35.81 1.55 6.56
CA SER A 94 37.16 2.12 6.48
C SER A 94 37.13 3.54 5.86
N ASN A 95 36.35 3.73 4.79
CA ASN A 95 36.15 5.05 4.18
C ASN A 95 35.46 6.02 5.15
N LYS A 96 34.43 5.57 5.89
CA LYS A 96 33.81 6.39 6.94
C LYS A 96 34.79 6.77 8.06
N HIS A 97 35.70 5.87 8.40
CA HIS A 97 36.72 6.13 9.42
C HIS A 97 37.81 7.09 8.91
N LYS A 98 38.26 6.94 7.67
CA LYS A 98 39.18 7.88 7.00
C LYS A 98 38.55 9.26 6.80
N GLU A 99 37.27 9.34 6.45
CA GLU A 99 36.51 10.60 6.40
C GLU A 99 36.48 11.27 7.78
N LYS A 100 36.25 10.52 8.87
CA LYS A 100 36.30 11.02 10.24
C LYS A 100 37.69 11.50 10.69
N LEU A 101 38.75 10.79 10.27
CA LEU A 101 40.14 11.16 10.59
C LEU A 101 40.64 12.36 9.78
N ALA A 102 40.20 12.48 8.52
CA ALA A 102 40.48 13.66 7.69
C ALA A 102 39.76 14.91 8.24
N SER A 103 38.55 14.77 8.80
CA SER A 103 37.86 15.87 9.48
C SER A 103 38.53 16.31 10.77
N SER A 104 39.19 15.41 11.52
CA SER A 104 39.89 15.77 12.77
C SER A 104 41.33 16.28 12.55
N GLN A 105 41.98 15.93 11.43
CA GLN A 105 43.26 16.55 11.05
C GLN A 105 43.10 17.95 10.44
N GLY A 106 41.97 18.23 9.78
CA GLY A 106 41.64 19.57 9.26
C GLY A 106 41.45 20.63 10.34
N GLU A 107 41.09 20.24 11.58
CA GLU A 107 40.92 21.16 12.71
C GLU A 107 42.23 21.56 13.40
N ARG A 108 43.34 20.83 13.18
CA ARG A 108 44.64 21.15 13.82
C ARG A 108 45.58 22.02 12.98
N GLN A 109 45.26 22.32 11.72
CA GLN A 109 46.12 23.17 10.87
C GLN A 109 45.61 24.61 10.68
N THR A 110 44.42 24.97 11.16
CA THR A 110 43.82 26.31 10.96
C THR A 110 43.90 27.24 12.17
N ALA A 111 44.54 26.84 13.27
CA ALA A 111 44.70 27.68 14.47
C ALA A 111 45.95 28.59 14.47
N ALA A 112 46.59 28.83 13.32
CA ALA A 112 47.70 29.77 13.21
C ALA A 112 47.72 30.46 11.83
N ARG A 113 47.52 31.79 11.84
CA ARG A 113 47.38 32.76 10.73
C ARG A 113 45.91 32.97 10.35
N GLY A 114 45.29 34.10 10.64
CA GLY A 114 45.79 35.48 10.55
C GLY A 114 44.98 36.18 9.46
N ASP A 115 43.95 36.90 9.90
CA ASP A 115 43.15 37.98 9.30
C ASP A 115 42.99 38.13 7.76
N ASN A 116 41.75 38.47 7.38
CA ASN A 116 41.24 38.92 6.07
C ASN A 116 41.47 38.03 4.83
N ASP A 117 40.40 37.42 4.32
CA ASP A 117 39.94 37.69 2.94
C ASP A 117 38.52 37.14 2.70
N ASP A 118 37.75 37.94 1.98
CA ASP A 118 36.36 37.76 1.58
C ASP A 118 36.30 36.66 0.51
N SER A 119 36.10 35.40 0.92
CA SER A 119 35.75 34.33 -0.01
C SER A 119 34.60 33.51 0.54
N ARG A 120 33.42 33.72 -0.06
CA ARG A 120 32.23 32.87 0.08
C ARG A 120 32.64 31.42 -0.19
N SER A 121 32.95 30.66 0.87
CA SER A 121 33.11 29.23 0.77
C SER A 121 31.80 28.67 0.22
N LYS A 122 31.87 27.95 -0.90
CA LYS A 122 30.72 27.24 -1.46
C LYS A 122 30.23 26.28 -0.37
N ARG A 123 29.11 26.62 0.27
CA ARG A 123 28.42 25.76 1.24
C ARG A 123 28.32 24.37 0.63
N LYS A 124 28.97 23.40 1.28
CA LYS A 124 28.86 21.98 0.93
C LYS A 124 27.37 21.63 1.07
N TYR A 125 26.67 21.47 -0.04
CA TYR A 125 25.23 21.19 -0.02
C TYR A 125 25.02 19.82 0.63
N ASN A 126 24.60 19.82 1.89
CA ASN A 126 24.19 18.60 2.55
C ASN A 126 22.88 18.16 1.90
N LYS A 127 22.81 16.90 1.48
CA LYS A 127 21.60 16.36 0.86
C LYS A 127 20.47 16.35 1.90
N ASN A 128 19.27 16.75 1.49
CA ASN A 128 18.10 16.85 2.37
C ASN A 128 18.38 17.70 3.63
N ASP A 129 19.03 18.85 3.45
CA ASP A 129 19.38 19.72 4.57
C ASP A 129 18.17 20.42 5.16
N ILE A 130 17.94 20.19 6.45
CA ILE A 130 16.83 20.78 7.23
C ILE A 130 17.34 21.74 8.31
N SER A 131 18.63 22.08 8.34
CA SER A 131 19.24 22.85 9.44
C SER A 131 18.69 24.27 9.61
N SER A 132 18.01 24.80 8.59
CA SER A 132 17.37 26.11 8.65
C SER A 132 15.98 26.09 9.29
N LEU A 133 15.38 24.93 9.51
CA LEU A 133 14.02 24.81 10.03
C LEU A 133 14.00 24.83 11.56
N THR A 134 13.10 25.63 12.10
CA THR A 134 12.87 25.83 13.52
C THR A 134 11.44 25.44 13.90
N GLN A 135 11.17 25.27 15.19
CA GLN A 135 9.81 24.97 15.67
C GLN A 135 8.82 26.08 15.30
N GLU A 136 9.27 27.34 15.29
CA GLU A 136 8.45 28.52 14.96
C GLU A 136 8.00 28.53 13.49
N ASP A 137 8.84 28.00 12.58
CA ASP A 137 8.46 27.82 11.16
C ASP A 137 7.27 26.84 11.03
N PHE A 138 7.29 25.75 11.80
CA PHE A 138 6.21 24.76 11.79
C PHE A 138 4.95 25.26 12.50
N ASP A 139 5.09 26.02 13.59
CA ASP A 139 3.96 26.65 14.29
C ASP A 139 3.24 27.64 13.39
N THR A 140 3.99 28.55 12.76
CA THR A 140 3.45 29.53 11.81
C THR A 140 2.72 28.84 10.67
N TRP A 141 3.35 27.83 10.06
CA TRP A 141 2.74 27.08 8.97
C TRP A 141 1.46 26.36 9.42
N ALA A 142 1.48 25.74 10.61
CA ALA A 142 0.36 24.99 11.15
C ALA A 142 -0.85 25.89 11.42
N ASP A 143 -0.62 27.11 11.92
CA ASP A 143 -1.69 28.07 12.18
C ASP A 143 -2.36 28.57 10.91
N GLU A 144 -1.59 28.75 9.83
CA GLU A 144 -2.06 29.20 8.52
C GLU A 144 -2.77 28.11 7.70
N HIS A 145 -2.32 26.85 7.80
CA HIS A 145 -2.70 25.80 6.85
C HIS A 145 -3.56 24.68 7.42
N LEU A 146 -3.56 24.45 8.75
CA LEU A 146 -4.32 23.36 9.36
C LEU A 146 -5.73 23.79 9.73
N PHE A 147 -6.68 22.88 9.52
CA PHE A 147 -8.02 22.99 10.10
C PHE A 147 -8.00 22.66 11.61
N GLU A 148 -9.04 23.06 12.35
CA GLU A 148 -9.01 22.96 13.82
C GLU A 148 -8.90 21.50 14.32
N TYR A 149 -9.54 20.53 13.65
CA TYR A 149 -9.38 19.11 14.02
C TYR A 149 -7.94 18.60 13.76
N GLN A 150 -7.23 19.14 12.76
CA GLN A 150 -5.83 18.81 12.48
C GLN A 150 -4.90 19.44 13.54
N LYS A 151 -5.18 20.69 13.93
CA LYS A 151 -4.48 21.33 15.06
C LYS A 151 -4.70 20.55 16.36
N HIS A 152 -5.91 20.03 16.58
CA HIS A 152 -6.20 19.18 17.74
C HIS A 152 -5.40 17.88 17.73
N LEU A 153 -5.29 17.21 16.57
CA LEU A 153 -4.42 16.04 16.42
C LEU A 153 -2.96 16.38 16.75
N ARG A 154 -2.47 17.57 16.33
CA ARG A 154 -1.08 18.02 16.53
C ARG A 154 -0.78 18.23 18.01
N ARG A 155 -1.70 18.87 18.73
CA ARG A 155 -1.63 19.04 20.19
C ARG A 155 -1.60 17.71 20.94
N ASN A 156 -2.19 16.66 20.37
CA ASN A 156 -2.27 15.31 20.97
C ASN A 156 -1.19 14.34 20.46
N ILE A 157 -0.14 14.83 19.80
CA ILE A 157 0.95 13.98 19.31
C ILE A 157 1.62 13.19 20.44
N GLY A 158 1.61 13.66 21.69
CA GLY A 158 2.24 13.00 22.84
C GLY A 158 1.62 11.67 23.28
N GLN A 159 0.46 11.29 22.76
CA GLN A 159 -0.19 10.01 23.08
C GLN A 159 0.63 8.84 22.52
N LEU A 160 0.87 7.81 23.36
CA LEU A 160 1.67 6.64 22.96
C LEU A 160 1.00 5.84 21.84
N VAL A 161 -0.31 5.56 22.00
CA VAL A 161 -1.12 4.95 20.95
C VAL A 161 -2.31 5.85 20.66
N ARG A 162 -2.37 6.37 19.43
CA ARG A 162 -3.52 7.09 18.90
C ARG A 162 -4.27 6.17 17.94
N ASN A 163 -5.58 6.12 18.08
CA ASN A 163 -6.45 5.37 17.21
C ASN A 163 -7.57 6.30 16.73
N ILE A 164 -7.54 6.68 15.46
CA ILE A 164 -8.41 7.71 14.88
C ILE A 164 -9.35 7.09 13.86
N LEU A 165 -10.64 7.12 14.15
CA LEU A 165 -11.67 6.79 13.18
C LEU A 165 -12.08 8.06 12.44
N LYS A 166 -11.89 8.09 11.12
CA LYS A 166 -12.03 9.33 10.34
C LYS A 166 -12.89 9.17 9.11
N SER A 167 -13.47 10.28 8.69
CA SER A 167 -14.18 10.44 7.43
C SER A 167 -13.23 10.37 6.22
N ARG A 168 -13.74 9.94 5.07
CA ARG A 168 -12.98 9.92 3.81
C ARG A 168 -12.77 11.36 3.32
N GLN A 169 -11.60 11.60 2.70
CA GLN A 169 -11.27 12.89 2.05
C GLN A 169 -11.24 14.12 2.99
N ILE A 170 -10.93 13.95 4.27
CA ILE A 170 -10.69 15.09 5.20
C ILE A 170 -9.21 15.46 5.35
N GLY A 171 -8.35 15.10 4.38
CA GLY A 171 -6.92 15.46 4.43
C GLY A 171 -6.09 14.80 5.56
N ALA A 172 -6.57 13.72 6.17
CA ALA A 172 -5.85 13.02 7.26
C ALA A 172 -4.44 12.56 6.86
N THR A 173 -4.29 11.88 5.72
CA THR A 173 -2.97 11.41 5.22
C THR A 173 -2.01 12.57 4.94
N TRP A 174 -2.52 13.69 4.40
CA TRP A 174 -1.72 14.90 4.17
C TRP A 174 -1.26 15.53 5.49
N TYR A 175 -2.14 15.60 6.48
CA TYR A 175 -1.82 16.09 7.81
C TYR A 175 -0.79 15.19 8.53
N PHE A 176 -0.96 13.87 8.51
CA PHE A 176 0.01 12.96 9.14
C PHE A 176 1.36 12.93 8.40
N ALA A 177 1.39 13.21 7.10
CA ALA A 177 2.63 13.46 6.37
C ALA A 177 3.35 14.72 6.90
N PHE A 178 2.62 15.82 7.12
CA PHE A 178 3.17 17.03 7.76
C PHE A 178 3.67 16.74 9.17
N GLU A 179 2.84 16.13 10.03
CA GLU A 179 3.18 15.85 11.43
C GLU A 179 4.44 14.98 11.55
N ALA A 180 4.54 13.95 10.71
CA ALA A 180 5.72 13.09 10.69
C ALA A 180 6.98 13.83 10.19
N PHE A 181 6.84 14.72 9.21
CA PHE A 181 7.95 15.55 8.74
C PHE A 181 8.42 16.53 9.82
N GLU A 182 7.49 17.27 10.44
CA GLU A 182 7.77 18.14 11.59
C GLU A 182 8.49 17.37 12.69
N ASN A 183 7.95 16.20 13.09
CA ASN A 183 8.52 15.40 14.15
C ASN A 183 9.94 14.92 13.80
N ALA A 184 10.16 14.43 12.58
CA ALA A 184 11.47 13.99 12.12
C ALA A 184 12.51 15.12 12.12
N VAL A 185 12.12 16.33 11.71
CA VAL A 185 13.00 17.51 11.69
C VAL A 185 13.38 17.91 13.12
N MET A 186 12.41 17.94 14.03
CA MET A 186 12.63 18.41 15.39
C MET A 186 13.37 17.41 16.29
N THR A 187 13.11 16.11 16.15
CA THR A 187 13.65 15.11 17.10
C THR A 187 14.78 14.26 16.54
N GLY A 188 14.94 14.20 15.21
CA GLY A 188 15.86 13.24 14.57
C GLY A 188 15.34 11.80 14.57
N ASP A 189 14.09 11.57 15.01
CA ASP A 189 13.55 10.22 15.16
C ASP A 189 13.06 9.62 13.83
N PRO A 190 13.24 8.30 13.63
CA PRO A 190 12.70 7.61 12.46
C PRO A 190 11.18 7.64 12.42
N GLN A 191 10.62 7.84 11.23
CA GLN A 191 9.18 7.80 10.96
C GLN A 191 8.89 6.68 9.96
N ILE A 192 7.87 5.89 10.26
CA ILE A 192 7.54 4.69 9.51
C ILE A 192 6.06 4.76 9.12
N PHE A 193 5.81 4.63 7.82
CA PHE A 193 4.48 4.59 7.24
C PHE A 193 4.18 3.16 6.82
N LEU A 194 3.15 2.57 7.42
CA LEU A 194 2.67 1.23 7.10
C LEU A 194 1.26 1.35 6.52
N SER A 195 1.13 1.01 5.24
CA SER A 195 -0.14 1.09 4.51
C SER A 195 -0.55 -0.26 3.92
N ALA A 196 -1.83 -0.39 3.56
CA ALA A 196 -2.38 -1.58 2.91
C ALA A 196 -1.76 -1.86 1.51
N SER A 197 -1.03 -0.89 0.95
CA SER A 197 -0.40 -0.95 -0.37
C SER A 197 0.94 -0.23 -0.41
N LYS A 198 1.74 -0.55 -1.42
CA LYS A 198 2.90 0.26 -1.79
C LYS A 198 2.47 1.62 -2.36
N ALA A 199 1.40 1.66 -3.18
CA ALA A 199 0.89 2.90 -3.77
C ALA A 199 0.45 3.91 -2.71
N GLN A 200 -0.30 3.50 -1.68
CA GLN A 200 -0.70 4.37 -0.57
C GLN A 200 0.51 4.82 0.27
N ALA A 201 1.50 3.94 0.48
CA ALA A 201 2.72 4.34 1.18
C ALA A 201 3.50 5.42 0.40
N GLU A 202 3.54 5.35 -0.93
CA GLU A 202 4.14 6.40 -1.78
C GLU A 202 3.34 7.72 -1.79
N VAL A 203 2.04 7.70 -1.46
CA VAL A 203 1.26 8.94 -1.27
C VAL A 203 1.82 9.76 -0.11
N PHE A 204 2.15 9.13 1.03
CA PHE A 204 2.83 9.83 2.13
C PHE A 204 4.16 10.43 1.68
N ARG A 205 4.96 9.66 0.95
CA ARG A 205 6.25 10.13 0.42
C ARG A 205 6.07 11.37 -0.46
N SER A 206 5.09 11.32 -1.36
CA SER A 206 4.76 12.43 -2.26
C SER A 206 4.31 13.66 -1.48
N TYR A 207 3.45 13.51 -0.46
CA TYR A 207 3.05 14.63 0.38
C TYR A 207 4.22 15.24 1.14
N ILE A 208 5.09 14.43 1.75
CA ILE A 208 6.25 14.94 2.49
C ILE A 208 7.19 15.73 1.58
N VAL A 209 7.51 15.18 0.40
CA VAL A 209 8.36 15.87 -0.58
C VAL A 209 7.72 17.20 -1.02
N ASN A 210 6.43 17.18 -1.34
CA ASN A 210 5.70 18.37 -1.77
C ASN A 210 5.60 19.41 -0.65
N ILE A 211 5.38 19.00 0.60
CA ILE A 211 5.31 19.91 1.74
C ILE A 211 6.67 20.58 1.95
N ALA A 212 7.75 19.78 2.00
CA ALA A 212 9.10 20.28 2.19
C ALA A 212 9.52 21.23 1.06
N GLU A 213 9.23 20.91 -0.19
CA GLU A 213 9.61 21.76 -1.33
C GLU A 213 8.76 23.03 -1.40
N LYS A 214 7.44 22.91 -1.31
CA LYS A 214 6.51 24.03 -1.54
C LYS A 214 6.51 25.04 -0.40
N TYR A 215 6.57 24.57 0.84
CA TYR A 215 6.39 25.43 2.02
C TYR A 215 7.70 25.75 2.74
N PHE A 216 8.72 24.90 2.60
CA PHE A 216 10.00 25.08 3.29
C PHE A 216 11.19 25.25 2.33
N GLY A 217 10.98 25.16 1.01
CA GLY A 217 12.04 25.33 0.00
C GLY A 217 13.07 24.19 -0.03
N ILE A 218 12.75 23.03 0.56
CA ILE A 218 13.69 21.91 0.71
C ILE A 218 13.32 20.77 -0.23
N LYS A 219 14.23 20.47 -1.16
CA LYS A 219 14.07 19.34 -2.09
C LYS A 219 14.52 18.03 -1.44
N LEU A 220 13.57 17.24 -0.97
CA LEU A 220 13.83 15.92 -0.38
C LEU A 220 13.98 14.85 -1.46
N THR A 221 14.97 13.97 -1.28
CA THR A 221 15.27 12.87 -2.21
C THR A 221 15.70 11.59 -1.47
N GLY A 222 15.47 10.43 -2.09
CA GLY A 222 15.81 9.11 -1.55
C GLY A 222 14.59 8.22 -1.28
N ASN A 223 14.85 6.92 -1.10
CA ASN A 223 13.90 5.94 -0.57
C ASN A 223 14.69 4.86 0.20
N PRO A 224 14.73 4.90 1.55
CA PRO A 224 14.08 5.88 2.42
C PRO A 224 14.65 7.30 2.28
N ILE A 225 13.87 8.31 2.68
CA ILE A 225 14.37 9.70 2.77
C ILE A 225 15.14 9.83 4.08
N ARG A 226 16.38 10.30 4.03
CA ARG A 226 17.22 10.54 5.22
C ARG A 226 17.52 12.03 5.34
N LEU A 227 17.13 12.65 6.46
CA LEU A 227 17.33 14.07 6.74
C LEU A 227 18.75 14.35 7.26
N SER A 228 19.21 15.61 7.20
CA SER A 228 20.56 15.98 7.65
C SER A 228 20.81 15.77 9.15
N ASN A 229 19.76 15.74 9.99
CA ASN A 229 19.84 15.39 11.42
C ASN A 229 19.90 13.87 11.68
N GLY A 230 19.80 13.04 10.65
CA GLY A 230 19.87 11.58 10.74
C GLY A 230 18.52 10.85 10.79
N ALA A 231 17.39 11.56 10.89
CA ALA A 231 16.06 10.96 10.82
C ALA A 231 15.84 10.24 9.49
N GLU A 232 15.10 9.12 9.54
CA GLU A 232 14.73 8.34 8.36
C GLU A 232 13.22 8.27 8.21
N LEU A 233 12.73 8.52 6.99
CA LEU A 233 11.32 8.38 6.61
C LEU A 233 11.19 7.14 5.72
N ARG A 234 10.49 6.13 6.22
CA ARG A 234 10.36 4.80 5.59
C ARG A 234 8.92 4.52 5.19
N PHE A 235 8.71 4.14 3.93
CA PHE A 235 7.39 3.88 3.35
C PHE A 235 7.26 2.39 3.04
N LEU A 236 6.45 1.68 3.82
CA LEU A 236 6.38 0.22 3.82
C LEU A 236 4.95 -0.27 3.52
N SER A 237 4.87 -1.43 2.87
CA SER A 237 3.64 -2.22 2.78
C SER A 237 3.60 -3.29 3.88
N THR A 238 2.46 -3.96 4.04
CA THR A 238 2.21 -5.01 5.05
C THR A 238 3.04 -6.30 4.90
N ASN A 239 4.06 -6.34 4.02
CA ASN A 239 4.90 -7.52 3.84
C ASN A 239 5.87 -7.73 5.03
N LYS A 240 5.67 -8.83 5.76
CA LYS A 240 6.38 -9.20 7.01
C LYS A 240 7.91 -9.20 6.86
N ASN A 241 8.43 -9.64 5.72
CA ASN A 241 9.87 -9.87 5.53
C ASN A 241 10.69 -8.58 5.54
N THR A 242 10.06 -7.43 5.26
CA THR A 242 10.73 -6.13 5.14
C THR A 242 10.47 -5.19 6.31
N ALA A 243 9.42 -5.41 7.11
CA ALA A 243 8.96 -4.41 8.08
C ALA A 243 9.50 -4.60 9.51
N GLN A 244 9.73 -5.83 9.98
CA GLN A 244 10.03 -6.11 11.40
C GLN A 244 11.40 -5.59 11.92
N SER A 245 12.34 -5.22 11.03
CA SER A 245 13.70 -4.83 11.43
C SER A 245 13.86 -3.36 11.80
N TYR A 246 12.81 -2.54 11.67
CA TYR A 246 12.89 -1.10 11.88
C TYR A 246 12.10 -0.67 13.12
N SER A 247 12.59 0.36 13.81
CA SER A 247 11.94 0.96 14.97
C SER A 247 11.82 2.46 14.77
N GLY A 248 10.69 3.05 15.15
CA GLY A 248 10.40 4.46 14.94
C GLY A 248 8.93 4.78 15.22
N HIS A 249 8.56 6.06 15.09
CA HIS A 249 7.18 6.49 15.17
C HIS A 249 6.38 5.92 13.99
N LEU A 250 5.30 5.20 14.29
CA LEU A 250 4.56 4.42 13.32
C LEU A 250 3.22 5.07 12.96
N TYR A 251 2.93 5.13 11.67
CA TYR A 251 1.67 5.59 11.10
C TYR A 251 1.03 4.44 10.30
N CYS A 252 -0.13 3.97 10.76
CA CYS A 252 -0.89 2.89 10.15
C CYS A 252 -2.17 3.44 9.49
N ASP A 253 -2.14 3.61 8.17
CA ASP A 253 -3.27 4.16 7.40
C ASP A 253 -4.23 3.07 6.93
N GLU A 254 -5.52 3.41 6.87
CA GLU A 254 -6.63 2.61 6.36
C GLU A 254 -6.69 1.17 6.89
N TYR A 255 -6.34 0.95 8.16
CA TYR A 255 -6.22 -0.39 8.75
C TYR A 255 -7.52 -1.21 8.81
N PHE A 256 -8.72 -0.60 8.64
CA PHE A 256 -9.99 -1.32 8.49
C PHE A 256 -10.22 -1.90 7.08
N TRP A 257 -9.28 -1.67 6.16
CA TRP A 257 -9.30 -2.11 4.77
C TRP A 257 -8.04 -2.93 4.46
N VAL A 258 -7.50 -3.59 5.48
CA VAL A 258 -6.32 -4.44 5.42
C VAL A 258 -6.78 -5.89 5.63
N PRO A 259 -6.65 -6.78 4.63
CA PRO A 259 -7.19 -8.14 4.68
C PRO A 259 -6.72 -8.97 5.88
N ASN A 260 -5.48 -8.74 6.32
CA ASN A 260 -4.90 -9.42 7.47
C ASN A 260 -4.45 -8.40 8.51
N PHE A 261 -5.43 -7.76 9.14
CA PHE A 261 -5.18 -6.79 10.21
C PHE A 261 -4.37 -7.40 11.35
N ALA A 262 -4.64 -8.65 11.76
CA ALA A 262 -3.87 -9.30 12.83
C ALA A 262 -2.37 -9.32 12.50
N LYS A 263 -2.01 -9.61 11.25
CA LYS A 263 -0.62 -9.57 10.77
C LYS A 263 -0.05 -8.15 10.78
N LEU A 264 -0.81 -7.16 10.33
CA LEU A 264 -0.40 -5.75 10.38
C LEU A 264 -0.13 -5.33 11.82
N ASN A 265 -1.05 -5.63 12.75
CA ASN A 265 -0.97 -5.24 14.15
C ASN A 265 0.22 -5.92 14.86
N GLU A 266 0.51 -7.18 14.55
CA GLU A 266 1.71 -7.89 15.06
C GLU A 266 3.00 -7.19 14.61
N VAL A 267 3.09 -6.81 13.33
CA VAL A 267 4.25 -6.09 12.79
C VAL A 267 4.35 -4.70 13.40
N ALA A 268 3.25 -3.96 13.45
CA ALA A 268 3.19 -2.62 14.04
C ALA A 268 3.66 -2.61 15.50
N SER A 269 3.15 -3.55 16.29
CA SER A 269 3.50 -3.69 17.71
C SER A 269 4.97 -4.06 17.92
N ALA A 270 5.55 -4.89 17.05
CA ALA A 270 6.97 -5.23 17.09
C ALA A 270 7.88 -4.03 16.77
N MET A 271 7.45 -3.12 15.90
CA MET A 271 8.22 -1.94 15.51
C MET A 271 8.19 -0.84 16.58
N ALA A 272 7.08 -0.75 17.32
CA ALA A 272 6.85 0.23 18.38
C ALA A 272 7.09 -0.35 19.80
N THR A 273 7.91 -1.40 19.93
CA THR A 273 8.12 -2.09 21.22
C THR A 273 8.80 -1.22 22.30
N HIS A 274 9.55 -0.19 21.93
CA HIS A 274 10.13 0.73 22.91
C HIS A 274 9.13 1.83 23.28
N ASP A 275 9.02 2.17 24.57
CA ASP A 275 8.07 3.18 25.10
C ASP A 275 8.22 4.58 24.47
N LYS A 276 9.36 4.87 23.82
CA LYS A 276 9.57 6.11 23.06
C LYS A 276 8.73 6.16 21.78
N TRP A 277 8.44 5.01 21.17
CA TRP A 277 7.84 4.93 19.84
C TRP A 277 6.32 4.97 19.90
N ARG A 278 5.79 6.07 19.40
CA ARG A 278 4.35 6.28 19.25
C ARG A 278 3.79 5.50 18.05
N THR A 279 2.55 5.04 18.18
CA THR A 279 1.80 4.41 17.08
C THR A 279 0.50 5.17 16.82
N THR A 280 0.25 5.53 15.57
CA THR A 280 -0.94 6.25 15.13
C THR A 280 -1.69 5.41 14.11
N TYR A 281 -2.77 4.77 14.53
CA TYR A 281 -3.74 4.13 13.65
C TYR A 281 -4.76 5.15 13.19
N PHE A 282 -5.05 5.18 11.89
CA PHE A 282 -6.17 5.99 11.41
C PHE A 282 -6.81 5.37 10.17
N SER A 283 -8.14 5.40 10.10
CA SER A 283 -8.86 4.71 9.02
C SER A 283 -10.30 5.19 8.88
N THR A 284 -10.85 5.05 7.67
CA THR A 284 -12.31 5.00 7.47
C THR A 284 -12.86 3.67 7.98
N PRO A 285 -14.09 3.59 8.54
CA PRO A 285 -14.67 2.31 8.96
C PRO A 285 -14.97 1.40 7.76
N SER A 286 -15.14 0.12 8.04
CA SER A 286 -15.63 -0.88 7.08
C SER A 286 -16.83 -1.64 7.68
N ALA A 287 -16.74 -2.95 7.84
CA ALA A 287 -17.78 -3.79 8.43
C ALA A 287 -17.46 -4.17 9.88
N LYS A 288 -18.51 -4.40 10.70
CA LYS A 288 -18.34 -4.91 12.08
C LYS A 288 -17.71 -6.31 12.14
N THR A 289 -17.76 -7.06 11.04
CA THR A 289 -17.12 -8.38 10.90
C THR A 289 -15.63 -8.31 10.59
N HIS A 290 -15.09 -7.13 10.26
CA HIS A 290 -13.66 -6.97 10.00
C HIS A 290 -12.83 -7.26 11.25
N GLN A 291 -11.66 -7.89 11.09
CA GLN A 291 -10.80 -8.33 12.20
C GLN A 291 -10.34 -7.18 13.11
N ALA A 292 -10.25 -5.97 12.57
CA ALA A 292 -9.87 -4.78 13.34
C ALA A 292 -11.01 -4.16 14.16
N TYR A 293 -12.26 -4.61 13.98
CA TYR A 293 -13.40 -4.05 14.71
C TYR A 293 -13.31 -4.31 16.22
N PRO A 294 -13.00 -5.54 16.70
CA PRO A 294 -12.73 -5.79 18.12
C PRO A 294 -11.54 -5.00 18.69
N PHE A 295 -10.52 -4.71 17.88
CA PHE A 295 -9.39 -3.87 18.28
C PHE A 295 -9.83 -2.42 18.55
N TRP A 296 -10.64 -1.86 17.64
CA TRP A 296 -11.19 -0.52 17.80
C TRP A 296 -12.18 -0.41 18.95
N THR A 297 -13.09 -1.35 19.14
CA THR A 297 -14.08 -1.28 20.22
C THR A 297 -13.50 -1.62 21.60
N GLY A 298 -12.27 -2.14 21.64
CA GLY A 298 -11.62 -2.63 22.86
C GLY A 298 -12.11 -4.02 23.28
N GLU A 299 -13.00 -4.66 22.51
CA GLU A 299 -13.48 -6.01 22.79
C GLU A 299 -12.34 -7.03 22.76
N GLU A 300 -11.36 -6.88 21.87
CA GLU A 300 -10.15 -7.73 21.85
C GLU A 300 -9.39 -7.65 23.18
N TRP A 301 -9.21 -6.44 23.73
CA TRP A 301 -8.52 -6.25 25.01
C TRP A 301 -9.27 -6.84 26.22
N LYS A 302 -10.60 -6.89 26.13
CA LYS A 302 -11.47 -7.50 27.15
C LYS A 302 -11.42 -9.02 27.15
N GLN A 303 -11.09 -9.65 26.02
CA GLN A 303 -11.06 -11.11 25.90
C GLN A 303 -10.13 -11.74 26.93
N GLY A 304 -10.56 -12.87 27.50
CA GLY A 304 -9.77 -13.62 28.48
C GLY A 304 -9.74 -13.08 29.91
N SER A 305 -10.38 -11.93 30.21
CA SER A 305 -10.41 -11.38 31.57
C SER A 305 -11.80 -10.91 32.02
N LYS A 306 -12.37 -11.60 33.02
CA LYS A 306 -13.66 -11.19 33.64
C LYS A 306 -13.62 -9.78 34.22
N LYS A 307 -12.47 -9.36 34.75
CA LYS A 307 -12.29 -7.99 35.27
C LYS A 307 -12.37 -6.96 34.15
N ARG A 308 -11.75 -7.23 32.99
CA ARG A 308 -11.78 -6.32 31.84
C ARG A 308 -13.12 -6.33 31.12
N ALA A 309 -13.79 -7.48 31.04
CA ALA A 309 -15.09 -7.62 30.41
C ALA A 309 -16.17 -6.68 30.98
N ALA A 310 -16.07 -6.35 32.28
CA ALA A 310 -17.00 -5.41 32.94
C ALA A 310 -16.66 -3.92 32.71
N ILE A 311 -15.49 -3.61 32.15
CA ILE A 311 -15.04 -2.23 31.96
C ILE A 311 -15.75 -1.62 30.74
N LYS A 312 -16.38 -0.47 30.96
CA LYS A 312 -17.06 0.30 29.91
C LYS A 312 -16.05 1.14 29.13
N PHE A 313 -16.16 1.09 27.80
CA PHE A 313 -15.44 1.98 26.91
C PHE A 313 -16.32 3.20 26.57
N PRO A 314 -15.71 4.35 26.22
CA PRO A 314 -16.44 5.51 25.73
C PRO A 314 -17.33 5.14 24.54
N GLN A 315 -18.51 5.73 24.47
CA GLN A 315 -19.42 5.62 23.34
C GLN A 315 -18.95 6.49 22.17
N PHE A 316 -19.53 6.25 21.00
CA PHE A 316 -19.14 6.91 19.74
C PHE A 316 -19.11 8.44 19.86
N ASP A 317 -20.19 9.06 20.35
CA ASP A 317 -20.27 10.52 20.44
C ASP A 317 -19.33 11.12 21.48
N GLU A 318 -19.01 10.38 22.55
CA GLU A 318 -18.04 10.81 23.57
C GLU A 318 -16.61 10.89 23.02
N MET A 319 -16.35 10.30 21.86
CA MET A 319 -15.05 10.33 21.19
C MET A 319 -14.97 11.38 20.07
N ARG A 320 -16.02 12.16 19.80
CA ARG A 320 -16.04 13.16 18.70
C ARG A 320 -15.59 14.56 19.09
N ASP A 321 -15.64 14.89 20.37
CA ASP A 321 -15.35 16.23 20.92
C ASP A 321 -13.87 16.41 21.32
N GLY A 322 -12.96 15.73 20.63
CA GLY A 322 -11.53 15.79 20.91
C GLY A 322 -10.94 14.52 21.52
N GLY A 323 -11.70 13.41 21.51
CA GLY A 323 -11.20 12.08 21.81
C GLY A 323 -11.09 11.75 23.30
N ARG A 324 -10.82 10.48 23.61
CA ARG A 324 -10.75 9.94 24.97
C ARG A 324 -9.59 8.96 25.11
N LEU A 325 -8.87 9.04 26.22
CA LEU A 325 -7.96 7.97 26.63
C LEU A 325 -8.79 6.81 27.17
N CYS A 326 -8.74 5.68 26.48
CA CYS A 326 -9.54 4.51 26.80
C CYS A 326 -8.84 3.58 27.80
N PRO A 327 -9.59 2.65 28.43
CA PRO A 327 -9.05 1.74 29.45
C PRO A 327 -7.92 0.81 29.00
N ASP A 328 -7.78 0.56 27.70
CA ASP A 328 -6.69 -0.21 27.10
C ASP A 328 -5.43 0.62 26.81
N GLY A 329 -5.42 1.91 27.20
CA GLY A 329 -4.29 2.82 27.02
C GLY A 329 -4.21 3.48 25.65
N GLN A 330 -5.19 3.24 24.76
CA GLN A 330 -5.25 3.93 23.48
C GLN A 330 -6.08 5.20 23.58
N TRP A 331 -5.58 6.29 23.01
CA TRP A 331 -6.37 7.50 22.80
C TRP A 331 -7.20 7.36 21.53
N ARG A 332 -8.53 7.31 21.67
CA ARG A 332 -9.48 7.17 20.56
C ARG A 332 -10.11 8.50 20.20
N TYR A 333 -10.17 8.81 18.91
CA TYR A 333 -10.78 10.02 18.40
C TYR A 333 -11.59 9.73 17.13
N VAL A 334 -12.80 10.29 17.05
CA VAL A 334 -13.70 10.15 15.90
C VAL A 334 -13.83 11.50 15.21
N ILE A 335 -13.65 11.52 13.88
CA ILE A 335 -13.78 12.73 13.07
C ILE A 335 -14.70 12.44 11.88
N THR A 336 -15.98 12.79 12.00
CA THR A 336 -16.92 12.72 10.87
C THR A 336 -16.70 13.87 9.89
N MET A 337 -17.34 13.81 8.71
CA MET A 337 -17.33 14.92 7.75
C MET A 337 -17.96 16.17 8.35
N GLU A 338 -19.01 16.02 9.16
CA GLU A 338 -19.64 17.14 9.88
C GLU A 338 -18.68 17.75 10.91
N ASP A 339 -17.98 16.91 11.69
CA ASP A 339 -17.00 17.40 12.67
C ASP A 339 -15.85 18.13 11.99
N ALA A 340 -15.38 17.62 10.84
CA ALA A 340 -14.34 18.27 10.05
C ALA A 340 -14.79 19.63 9.52
N ILE A 341 -16.02 19.73 8.97
CA ILE A 341 -16.61 20.98 8.47
C ILE A 341 -16.80 21.98 9.61
N ALA A 342 -17.30 21.53 10.77
CA ALA A 342 -17.41 22.35 11.97
C ALA A 342 -16.04 22.87 12.44
N GLY A 343 -14.98 22.07 12.24
CA GLY A 343 -13.58 22.46 12.46
C GLY A 343 -12.95 23.29 11.33
N GLY A 344 -13.75 23.82 10.39
CA GLY A 344 -13.31 24.73 9.32
C GLY A 344 -13.01 24.06 7.97
N PHE A 345 -13.16 22.74 7.83
CA PHE A 345 -12.92 22.04 6.55
C PHE A 345 -13.88 22.56 5.46
N ASN A 346 -13.32 23.14 4.41
CA ASN A 346 -14.07 23.82 3.34
C ASN A 346 -13.84 23.24 1.94
N LEU A 347 -13.17 22.08 1.83
CA LEU A 347 -12.82 21.46 0.55
C LEU A 347 -13.88 20.47 0.04
N ALA A 348 -14.88 20.14 0.86
CA ALA A 348 -16.00 19.30 0.47
C ALA A 348 -17.34 19.99 0.77
N ASN A 349 -18.35 19.64 -0.02
CA ASN A 349 -19.73 20.04 0.23
C ASN A 349 -20.52 18.79 0.64
N ILE A 350 -20.96 18.76 1.90
CA ILE A 350 -21.62 17.59 2.48
C ILE A 350 -22.94 17.25 1.77
N GLU A 351 -23.71 18.25 1.35
CA GLU A 351 -24.95 18.05 0.61
C GLU A 351 -24.72 17.40 -0.76
N LYS A 352 -23.62 17.76 -1.45
CA LYS A 352 -23.21 17.06 -2.68
C LYS A 352 -22.82 15.61 -2.43
N LEU A 353 -22.26 15.29 -1.25
CA LEU A 353 -21.89 13.93 -0.87
C LEU A 353 -23.11 13.11 -0.47
N ARG A 354 -24.04 13.68 0.31
CA ARG A 354 -25.34 13.08 0.64
C ARG A 354 -26.15 12.75 -0.60
N ASN A 355 -26.12 13.61 -1.61
CA ASN A 355 -26.77 13.38 -2.89
C ASN A 355 -26.00 12.43 -3.83
N ARG A 356 -24.75 12.08 -3.50
CA ARG A 356 -23.90 11.20 -4.33
C ARG A 356 -24.01 9.75 -3.93
N TYR A 357 -24.22 9.48 -2.65
CA TYR A 357 -24.17 8.15 -2.07
C TYR A 357 -25.47 7.88 -1.33
N ASN A 358 -25.98 6.65 -1.40
CA ASN A 358 -27.02 6.21 -0.47
C ASN A 358 -26.61 6.43 1.00
N THR A 359 -27.59 6.58 1.88
CA THR A 359 -27.41 6.84 3.31
C THR A 359 -26.41 5.90 3.96
N ALA A 360 -26.52 4.58 3.75
CA ALA A 360 -25.60 3.61 4.36
C ALA A 360 -24.14 3.78 3.89
N THR A 361 -23.95 4.03 2.58
CA THR A 361 -22.62 4.29 1.99
C THR A 361 -22.07 5.63 2.46
N PHE A 362 -22.92 6.66 2.50
CA PHE A 362 -22.57 7.98 3.01
C PHE A 362 -22.14 7.89 4.48
N ASP A 363 -22.91 7.20 5.32
CA ASP A 363 -22.65 7.06 6.73
C ASP A 363 -21.35 6.30 7.01
N MET A 364 -21.08 5.25 6.24
CA MET A 364 -19.82 4.52 6.34
C MET A 364 -18.63 5.35 5.90
N LEU A 365 -18.70 5.98 4.71
CA LEU A 365 -17.56 6.71 4.16
C LEU A 365 -17.30 8.03 4.86
N TYR A 366 -18.34 8.72 5.34
CA TYR A 366 -18.27 10.11 5.78
C TYR A 366 -18.70 10.36 7.22
N MET A 367 -19.50 9.47 7.81
CA MET A 367 -20.01 9.64 9.19
C MET A 367 -19.42 8.62 10.18
N CYS A 368 -18.38 7.88 9.77
CA CYS A 368 -17.66 6.94 10.63
C CYS A 368 -18.54 5.78 11.17
N VAL A 369 -19.59 5.39 10.44
CA VAL A 369 -20.51 4.32 10.85
C VAL A 369 -20.06 2.96 10.29
N PHE A 370 -19.93 1.95 11.15
CA PHE A 370 -19.65 0.58 10.69
C PHE A 370 -20.89 -0.11 10.16
N VAL A 371 -20.73 -0.84 9.05
CA VAL A 371 -21.83 -1.62 8.47
C VAL A 371 -22.08 -2.90 9.27
N ASP A 372 -23.35 -3.17 9.58
CA ASP A 372 -23.78 -4.44 10.17
C ASP A 372 -23.99 -5.50 9.09
N SER A 373 -23.44 -6.69 9.30
CA SER A 373 -23.42 -7.76 8.30
C SER A 373 -24.63 -8.69 8.35
N LYS A 374 -25.52 -8.56 9.33
CA LYS A 374 -26.58 -9.57 9.58
C LYS A 374 -27.50 -9.83 8.39
N ASP A 375 -27.81 -8.80 7.61
CA ASP A 375 -28.70 -8.90 6.45
C ASP A 375 -28.01 -8.63 5.11
N SER A 376 -26.69 -8.38 5.11
CA SER A 376 -25.96 -8.06 3.88
C SER A 376 -25.86 -9.29 2.98
N VAL A 377 -26.04 -9.08 1.67
CA VAL A 377 -25.91 -10.16 0.69
C VAL A 377 -24.45 -10.57 0.51
N PHE A 378 -23.54 -9.62 0.64
CA PHE A 378 -22.12 -9.78 0.36
C PHE A 378 -21.33 -9.73 1.66
N SER A 379 -20.32 -10.60 1.79
CA SER A 379 -19.38 -10.49 2.89
C SER A 379 -18.31 -9.43 2.57
N PHE A 380 -17.88 -8.69 3.59
CA PHE A 380 -16.80 -7.72 3.42
C PHE A 380 -15.50 -8.41 2.96
N SER A 381 -15.23 -9.62 3.44
CA SER A 381 -14.02 -10.38 3.09
C SER A 381 -13.97 -10.73 1.60
N ASP A 382 -15.10 -11.10 0.99
CA ASP A 382 -15.14 -11.45 -0.44
C ASP A 382 -14.97 -10.20 -1.31
N LEU A 383 -15.61 -9.10 -0.91
CA LEU A 383 -15.47 -7.81 -1.59
C LEU A 383 -14.05 -7.26 -1.48
N GLU A 384 -13.44 -7.37 -0.30
CA GLU A 384 -12.06 -6.94 -0.09
C GLU A 384 -11.08 -7.77 -0.91
N ALA A 385 -11.30 -9.09 -1.04
CA ALA A 385 -10.48 -9.97 -1.87
C ALA A 385 -10.54 -9.64 -3.38
N CYS A 386 -11.59 -8.96 -3.84
CA CYS A 386 -11.72 -8.47 -5.21
C CYS A 386 -10.96 -7.14 -5.43
N GLY A 387 -10.48 -6.47 -4.38
CA GLY A 387 -9.69 -5.24 -4.49
C GLY A 387 -8.23 -5.52 -4.82
N VAL A 388 -7.73 -5.02 -5.96
CA VAL A 388 -6.35 -5.22 -6.42
C VAL A 388 -5.60 -3.90 -6.64
N GLU A 389 -4.27 -4.01 -6.75
CA GLU A 389 -3.41 -2.92 -7.23
C GLU A 389 -3.48 -2.87 -8.76
N VAL A 390 -4.02 -1.79 -9.31
CA VAL A 390 -4.20 -1.66 -10.76
C VAL A 390 -2.89 -1.57 -11.54
N ASP A 391 -1.77 -1.22 -10.89
CA ASP A 391 -0.42 -1.22 -11.50
C ASP A 391 0.01 -2.61 -12.00
N THR A 392 -0.67 -3.67 -11.53
CA THR A 392 -0.44 -5.04 -12.02
C THR A 392 -1.10 -5.30 -13.38
N TRP A 393 -2.06 -4.46 -13.80
CA TRP A 393 -2.74 -4.55 -15.09
C TRP A 393 -1.88 -3.91 -16.18
N GLN A 394 -1.20 -4.72 -16.98
CA GLN A 394 -0.31 -4.24 -18.04
C GLN A 394 -1.06 -3.77 -19.31
N ASP A 395 -2.34 -4.09 -19.41
CA ASP A 395 -3.20 -3.85 -20.57
C ASP A 395 -4.18 -2.69 -20.37
N HIS A 396 -4.10 -1.98 -19.24
CA HIS A 396 -4.96 -0.85 -18.92
C HIS A 396 -4.16 0.40 -18.54
N ASP A 397 -4.26 1.44 -19.35
CA ASP A 397 -3.68 2.76 -19.09
C ASP A 397 -4.79 3.83 -19.14
N PRO A 398 -5.28 4.34 -17.98
CA PRO A 398 -6.36 5.32 -17.92
C PRO A 398 -6.12 6.61 -18.72
N ASP A 399 -4.87 7.00 -18.93
CA ASP A 399 -4.48 8.26 -19.58
C ASP A 399 -4.25 8.10 -21.10
N ALA A 400 -4.22 6.86 -21.60
CA ALA A 400 -4.08 6.59 -23.02
C ALA A 400 -5.34 6.98 -23.81
N LYS A 401 -5.16 7.31 -25.10
CA LYS A 401 -6.29 7.61 -26.01
C LYS A 401 -7.30 6.45 -26.10
N ARG A 402 -6.82 5.21 -25.99
CA ARG A 402 -7.62 3.99 -25.90
C ARG A 402 -7.20 3.23 -24.64
N PRO A 403 -7.83 3.47 -23.49
CA PRO A 403 -7.32 2.99 -22.21
C PRO A 403 -7.21 1.47 -22.06
N PHE A 404 -7.97 0.72 -22.86
CA PHE A 404 -7.93 -0.75 -22.88
C PHE A 404 -7.72 -1.31 -24.30
N GLY A 405 -7.03 -0.54 -25.15
CA GLY A 405 -6.74 -0.92 -26.54
C GLY A 405 -8.00 -1.25 -27.34
N ASP A 406 -7.98 -2.40 -28.02
CA ASP A 406 -9.12 -2.94 -28.78
C ASP A 406 -9.85 -4.08 -28.05
N ARG A 407 -9.46 -4.38 -26.81
CA ARG A 407 -10.10 -5.43 -26.02
C ARG A 407 -11.56 -5.06 -25.75
N PRO A 408 -12.48 -6.04 -25.81
CA PRO A 408 -13.89 -5.78 -25.59
C PRO A 408 -14.12 -5.30 -24.16
N VAL A 409 -15.08 -4.39 -23.98
CA VAL A 409 -15.59 -3.98 -22.68
C VAL A 409 -17.11 -4.02 -22.64
N TRP A 410 -17.65 -4.16 -21.44
CA TRP A 410 -19.08 -4.10 -21.15
C TRP A 410 -19.39 -2.83 -20.37
N GLY A 411 -20.49 -2.18 -20.74
CA GLY A 411 -21.03 -1.03 -20.04
C GLY A 411 -22.20 -1.42 -19.17
N GLY A 412 -22.35 -0.74 -18.05
CA GLY A 412 -23.56 -0.81 -17.23
C GLY A 412 -23.98 0.60 -16.84
N PHE A 413 -25.27 0.91 -17.00
CA PHE A 413 -25.81 2.23 -16.73
C PHE A 413 -27.06 2.16 -15.84
N ASP A 414 -26.93 2.74 -14.64
CA ASP A 414 -27.99 2.93 -13.67
C ASP A 414 -28.42 4.41 -13.68
N PRO A 415 -29.61 4.76 -14.20
CA PRO A 415 -30.09 6.13 -14.28
C PRO A 415 -30.54 6.62 -12.89
N ALA A 416 -30.34 7.90 -12.62
CA ALA A 416 -30.94 8.57 -11.46
C ALA A 416 -32.47 8.44 -11.51
N ARG A 417 -33.20 8.49 -10.39
CA ARG A 417 -34.67 8.50 -10.40
C ARG A 417 -35.26 9.87 -10.07
N SER A 418 -34.76 10.53 -9.02
CA SER A 418 -35.14 11.90 -8.63
C SER A 418 -34.00 12.56 -7.85
N GLY A 419 -33.48 13.72 -8.28
CA GLY A 419 -32.41 14.46 -7.56
C GLY A 419 -31.00 13.82 -7.57
N ASP A 420 -30.92 12.50 -7.75
CA ASP A 420 -29.73 11.67 -7.59
C ASP A 420 -28.74 11.72 -8.78
N LEU A 421 -27.62 11.01 -8.60
CA LEU A 421 -26.63 10.78 -9.66
C LEU A 421 -26.97 9.55 -10.48
N SER A 422 -26.73 9.60 -11.79
CA SER A 422 -26.69 8.40 -12.63
C SER A 422 -25.28 7.82 -12.58
N CYS A 423 -25.17 6.50 -12.56
CA CYS A 423 -23.89 5.78 -12.50
C CYS A 423 -23.65 5.01 -13.79
N PHE A 424 -22.44 5.15 -14.34
CA PHE A 424 -21.98 4.39 -15.49
C PHE A 424 -20.68 3.67 -15.14
N VAL A 425 -20.59 2.39 -15.48
CA VAL A 425 -19.37 1.60 -15.25
C VAL A 425 -18.88 0.95 -16.54
N ILE A 426 -17.57 0.76 -16.60
CA ILE A 426 -16.89 0.00 -17.66
C ILE A 426 -16.27 -1.22 -17.01
N VAL A 427 -16.68 -2.41 -17.46
CA VAL A 427 -16.18 -3.71 -17.00
C VAL A 427 -15.51 -4.42 -18.17
N ALA A 428 -14.24 -4.80 -18.03
CA ALA A 428 -13.59 -5.71 -18.96
C ALA A 428 -14.04 -7.15 -18.65
N PRO A 429 -14.70 -7.86 -19.58
CA PRO A 429 -14.95 -9.29 -19.43
C PRO A 429 -13.68 -10.12 -19.64
N PRO A 430 -13.59 -11.31 -19.02
CA PRO A 430 -12.49 -12.23 -19.29
C PRO A 430 -12.58 -12.77 -20.72
N MET A 431 -11.47 -12.71 -21.45
CA MET A 431 -11.34 -13.31 -22.79
C MET A 431 -10.85 -14.76 -22.73
N PHE A 432 -10.08 -15.09 -21.69
CA PHE A 432 -9.56 -16.43 -21.44
C PHE A 432 -10.03 -16.95 -20.08
N ALA A 433 -10.09 -18.28 -19.91
CA ALA A 433 -10.63 -18.91 -18.70
C ALA A 433 -9.90 -18.53 -17.40
N VAL A 434 -8.63 -18.11 -17.50
CA VAL A 434 -7.80 -17.68 -16.36
C VAL A 434 -7.96 -16.19 -16.02
N GLU A 435 -8.61 -15.42 -16.88
CA GLU A 435 -8.84 -14.00 -16.64
C GLU A 435 -10.06 -13.79 -15.76
N LYS A 436 -10.06 -12.67 -15.05
CA LYS A 436 -11.18 -12.18 -14.24
C LYS A 436 -11.83 -10.99 -14.93
N PHE A 437 -13.07 -10.70 -14.56
CA PHE A 437 -13.68 -9.40 -14.81
C PHE A 437 -12.85 -8.30 -14.16
N ARG A 438 -12.74 -7.13 -14.80
CA ARG A 438 -12.09 -5.95 -14.20
C ARG A 438 -12.99 -4.74 -14.31
N VAL A 439 -13.33 -4.10 -13.19
CA VAL A 439 -14.00 -2.79 -13.21
C VAL A 439 -12.94 -1.73 -13.54
N LEU A 440 -12.95 -1.27 -14.78
CA LEU A 440 -11.95 -0.33 -15.30
C LEU A 440 -12.27 1.12 -14.91
N LYS A 441 -13.56 1.46 -14.82
CA LYS A 441 -14.00 2.85 -14.58
C LYS A 441 -15.39 2.91 -13.96
N VAL A 442 -15.58 3.84 -13.02
CA VAL A 442 -16.87 4.20 -12.43
C VAL A 442 -17.07 5.70 -12.61
N ILE A 443 -18.21 6.12 -13.15
CA ILE A 443 -18.51 7.51 -13.50
C ILE A 443 -19.87 7.89 -12.96
N TYR A 444 -19.95 9.05 -12.32
CA TYR A 444 -21.20 9.60 -11.80
C TYR A 444 -21.57 10.89 -12.52
N TRP A 445 -22.82 11.01 -12.98
CA TRP A 445 -23.35 12.21 -13.61
C TRP A 445 -24.49 12.80 -12.79
N LYS A 446 -24.47 14.13 -12.62
CA LYS A 446 -25.50 14.86 -11.87
C LYS A 446 -26.65 15.29 -12.78
N GLY A 447 -27.88 15.07 -12.29
CA GLY A 447 -29.11 15.59 -12.89
C GLY A 447 -29.59 14.80 -14.11
N MET A 448 -30.79 15.14 -14.58
CA MET A 448 -31.54 14.36 -15.57
C MET A 448 -31.31 14.82 -17.03
N ASN A 449 -30.17 15.43 -17.34
CA ASN A 449 -29.91 15.86 -18.72
C ASN A 449 -29.51 14.66 -19.59
N PHE A 450 -30.50 13.96 -20.14
CA PHE A 450 -30.29 12.75 -20.93
C PHE A 450 -29.40 12.97 -22.15
N ARG A 451 -29.49 14.14 -22.79
CA ARG A 451 -28.62 14.49 -23.94
C ARG A 451 -27.16 14.63 -23.51
N TYR A 452 -26.91 15.25 -22.36
CA TYR A 452 -25.56 15.35 -21.81
C TYR A 452 -25.00 13.97 -21.49
N GLN A 453 -25.77 13.14 -20.78
CA GLN A 453 -25.35 11.78 -20.43
C GLN A 453 -25.07 10.93 -21.68
N ALA A 454 -25.97 10.96 -22.68
CA ALA A 454 -25.77 10.27 -23.95
C ALA A 454 -24.49 10.72 -24.68
N LYS A 455 -24.20 12.03 -24.71
CA LYS A 455 -22.93 12.55 -25.26
C LYS A 455 -21.70 12.10 -24.47
N GLN A 456 -21.79 11.92 -23.16
CA GLN A 456 -20.67 11.36 -22.39
C GLN A 456 -20.48 9.88 -22.72
N ILE A 457 -21.56 9.10 -22.84
CA ILE A 457 -21.50 7.70 -23.29
C ILE A 457 -20.87 7.62 -24.69
N GLU A 458 -21.26 8.48 -25.62
CA GLU A 458 -20.68 8.55 -26.97
C GLU A 458 -19.15 8.78 -26.94
N LYS A 459 -18.67 9.68 -26.07
CA LYS A 459 -17.22 9.87 -25.88
C LYS A 459 -16.52 8.61 -25.39
N LEU A 460 -17.14 7.86 -24.48
CA LEU A 460 -16.59 6.59 -23.99
C LEU A 460 -16.54 5.55 -25.10
N PHE A 461 -17.54 5.49 -25.99
CA PHE A 461 -17.52 4.63 -27.18
C PHE A 461 -16.37 4.97 -28.15
N GLY A 462 -15.93 6.23 -28.18
CA GLY A 462 -14.72 6.62 -28.91
C GLY A 462 -13.41 6.15 -28.27
N GLN A 463 -13.41 5.83 -26.98
CA GLN A 463 -12.22 5.44 -26.21
C GLN A 463 -12.12 3.93 -25.98
N TYR A 464 -13.25 3.24 -25.87
CA TYR A 464 -13.33 1.82 -25.53
C TYR A 464 -14.16 1.04 -26.55
N ASN A 465 -13.78 -0.23 -26.76
CA ASN A 465 -14.49 -1.15 -27.64
C ASN A 465 -15.67 -1.83 -26.91
N PHE A 466 -16.81 -1.15 -26.80
CA PHE A 466 -18.00 -1.73 -26.17
C PHE A 466 -18.58 -2.88 -27.01
N THR A 467 -18.78 -4.04 -26.40
CA THR A 467 -19.49 -5.18 -27.00
C THR A 467 -20.83 -5.48 -26.33
N TYR A 468 -21.11 -4.84 -25.19
CA TYR A 468 -22.38 -4.91 -24.49
C TYR A 468 -22.56 -3.62 -23.66
N LEU A 469 -23.79 -3.12 -23.54
CA LEU A 469 -24.15 -2.03 -22.65
C LEU A 469 -25.55 -2.30 -22.06
N GLY A 470 -25.60 -2.70 -20.79
CA GLY A 470 -26.86 -2.87 -20.05
C GLY A 470 -27.36 -1.52 -19.52
N VAL A 471 -28.61 -1.17 -19.82
CA VAL A 471 -29.23 0.11 -19.40
C VAL A 471 -30.53 -0.16 -18.67
N ASP A 472 -30.68 0.28 -17.43
CA ASP A 472 -31.99 0.26 -16.77
C ASP A 472 -32.94 1.24 -17.46
N VAL A 473 -34.06 0.73 -17.98
CA VAL A 473 -35.11 1.51 -18.66
C VAL A 473 -36.44 1.52 -17.89
N THR A 474 -36.46 1.07 -16.63
CA THR A 474 -37.67 0.98 -15.80
C THR A 474 -38.24 2.35 -15.43
N GLY A 475 -37.41 3.40 -15.50
CA GLY A 475 -37.81 4.78 -15.25
C GLY A 475 -37.21 5.74 -16.29
N ILE A 476 -36.59 6.81 -15.82
CA ILE A 476 -36.09 7.87 -16.71
C ILE A 476 -34.94 7.45 -17.62
N GLY A 477 -34.33 6.28 -17.37
CA GLY A 477 -33.27 5.72 -18.22
C GLY A 477 -33.72 5.42 -19.65
N GLN A 478 -35.03 5.29 -19.91
CA GLN A 478 -35.58 5.18 -21.27
C GLN A 478 -35.14 6.37 -22.14
N GLY A 479 -35.11 7.59 -21.59
CA GLY A 479 -34.69 8.78 -22.33
C GLY A 479 -33.21 8.76 -22.74
N VAL A 480 -32.33 8.19 -21.91
CA VAL A 480 -30.91 8.00 -22.28
C VAL A 480 -30.79 6.89 -23.32
N PHE A 481 -31.47 5.76 -23.09
CA PHE A 481 -31.49 4.62 -24.00
C PHE A 481 -31.88 5.04 -25.42
N ASP A 482 -32.94 5.83 -25.58
CA ASP A 482 -33.39 6.33 -26.89
C ASP A 482 -32.34 7.22 -27.57
N ASN A 483 -31.64 8.06 -26.81
CA ASN A 483 -30.63 8.97 -27.35
C ASN A 483 -29.34 8.24 -27.79
N ILE A 484 -29.00 7.09 -27.19
CA ILE A 484 -27.76 6.36 -27.54
C ILE A 484 -27.95 5.31 -28.63
N GLN A 485 -29.20 4.96 -28.99
CA GLN A 485 -29.49 3.94 -30.00
C GLN A 485 -28.70 4.14 -31.30
N HIS A 486 -28.61 5.36 -31.82
CA HIS A 486 -28.01 5.62 -33.12
C HIS A 486 -26.54 5.21 -33.25
N PHE A 487 -25.75 5.24 -32.16
CA PHE A 487 -24.35 4.78 -32.16
C PHE A 487 -24.14 3.45 -31.42
N ALA A 488 -25.03 3.08 -30.48
CA ALA A 488 -24.88 1.90 -29.63
C ALA A 488 -25.82 0.73 -30.00
N MET A 489 -26.62 0.84 -31.07
CA MET A 489 -27.68 -0.12 -31.44
C MET A 489 -27.27 -1.59 -31.37
N LYS A 490 -26.03 -1.91 -31.76
CA LYS A 490 -25.54 -3.29 -31.84
C LYS A 490 -25.19 -3.91 -30.50
N VAL A 491 -25.04 -3.10 -29.45
CA VAL A 491 -24.48 -3.53 -28.16
C VAL A 491 -25.34 -3.13 -26.97
N VAL A 492 -26.22 -2.15 -27.11
CA VAL A 492 -27.09 -1.67 -26.03
C VAL A 492 -28.27 -2.62 -25.80
N VAL A 493 -28.50 -2.97 -24.53
CA VAL A 493 -29.57 -3.89 -24.10
C VAL A 493 -30.40 -3.22 -23.01
N PRO A 494 -31.73 -3.10 -23.18
CA PRO A 494 -32.60 -2.56 -22.16
C PRO A 494 -32.84 -3.58 -21.04
N ILE A 495 -32.65 -3.16 -19.79
CA ILE A 495 -32.95 -3.93 -18.58
C ILE A 495 -34.22 -3.34 -17.97
N ARG A 496 -35.26 -4.17 -17.86
CA ARG A 496 -36.53 -3.80 -17.22
C ARG A 496 -36.63 -4.52 -15.89
N TYR A 497 -36.68 -3.78 -14.79
CA TYR A 497 -36.76 -4.36 -13.47
C TYR A 497 -38.15 -4.91 -13.20
N ASP A 498 -38.19 -6.23 -13.04
CA ASP A 498 -39.17 -6.91 -12.21
C ASP A 498 -38.45 -7.58 -11.03
N MET A 499 -39.22 -8.23 -10.15
CA MET A 499 -38.64 -8.92 -8.99
C MET A 499 -37.66 -10.03 -9.40
N ASN A 500 -37.91 -10.72 -10.51
CA ASN A 500 -37.07 -11.80 -10.99
C ASN A 500 -35.73 -11.30 -11.53
N THR A 501 -35.76 -10.29 -12.41
CA THR A 501 -34.59 -9.62 -12.98
C THR A 501 -33.72 -9.05 -11.87
N LYS A 502 -34.33 -8.40 -10.87
CA LYS A 502 -33.60 -7.90 -9.70
C LYS A 502 -32.89 -9.02 -8.95
N ASN A 503 -33.59 -10.12 -8.68
CA ASN A 503 -33.00 -11.27 -7.99
C ASN A 503 -31.86 -11.89 -8.82
N GLN A 504 -32.02 -12.02 -10.14
CA GLN A 504 -30.98 -12.53 -11.04
C GLN A 504 -29.73 -11.65 -11.07
N LEU A 505 -29.89 -10.31 -11.13
CA LEU A 505 -28.77 -9.37 -11.09
C LEU A 505 -27.96 -9.52 -9.80
N VAL A 506 -28.65 -9.60 -8.64
CA VAL A 506 -28.00 -9.73 -7.34
C VAL A 506 -27.32 -11.09 -7.19
N LEU A 507 -28.00 -12.19 -7.54
CA LEU A 507 -27.44 -13.53 -7.45
C LEU A 507 -26.25 -13.71 -8.41
N LYS A 508 -26.30 -13.12 -9.60
CA LYS A 508 -25.18 -13.15 -10.54
C LYS A 508 -23.97 -12.39 -10.00
N ALA A 509 -24.18 -11.23 -9.39
CA ALA A 509 -23.10 -10.49 -8.75
C ALA A 509 -22.52 -11.25 -7.55
N ALA A 510 -23.37 -11.93 -6.76
CA ALA A 510 -22.92 -12.79 -5.66
C ALA A 510 -22.02 -13.93 -6.17
N ASP A 511 -22.46 -14.67 -7.18
CA ASP A 511 -21.65 -15.73 -7.83
C ASP A 511 -20.26 -15.24 -8.27
N VAL A 512 -20.22 -14.09 -8.96
CA VAL A 512 -18.98 -13.52 -9.50
C VAL A 512 -18.03 -13.08 -8.37
N VAL A 513 -18.56 -12.47 -7.31
CA VAL A 513 -17.77 -11.98 -6.16
C VAL A 513 -17.30 -13.14 -5.28
N GLU A 514 -18.18 -14.05 -4.88
CA GLU A 514 -17.85 -15.21 -4.03
C GLU A 514 -16.84 -16.14 -4.72
N SER A 515 -16.92 -16.26 -6.05
CA SER A 515 -15.95 -17.02 -6.84
C SER A 515 -14.65 -16.25 -7.15
N GLN A 516 -14.49 -15.02 -6.63
CA GLN A 516 -13.35 -14.13 -6.87
C GLN A 516 -13.03 -13.90 -8.36
N ARG A 517 -14.08 -13.86 -9.20
CA ARG A 517 -13.95 -13.71 -10.66
C ARG A 517 -14.00 -12.26 -11.11
N ILE A 518 -14.07 -11.30 -10.21
CA ILE A 518 -14.04 -9.86 -10.51
C ILE A 518 -12.97 -9.15 -9.69
N GLU A 519 -12.34 -8.15 -10.28
CA GLU A 519 -11.35 -7.29 -9.64
C GLU A 519 -11.65 -5.81 -9.90
N TRP A 520 -11.30 -4.95 -8.96
CA TRP A 520 -11.35 -3.49 -9.09
C TRP A 520 -10.19 -2.84 -8.35
N ASP A 521 -9.93 -1.57 -8.63
CA ASP A 521 -8.97 -0.79 -7.84
C ASP A 521 -9.41 -0.77 -6.38
N LYS A 522 -8.58 -1.32 -5.49
CA LYS A 522 -8.87 -1.35 -4.05
C LYS A 522 -9.03 0.03 -3.40
N ASN A 523 -8.58 1.11 -4.06
CA ASN A 523 -8.79 2.48 -3.59
C ASN A 523 -10.23 2.98 -3.83
N LEU A 524 -10.98 2.34 -4.74
CA LEU A 524 -12.40 2.62 -5.02
C LEU A 524 -13.32 1.99 -3.97
N LYS A 525 -13.18 2.42 -2.71
CA LYS A 525 -13.95 1.90 -1.57
C LYS A 525 -15.46 2.12 -1.68
N GLU A 526 -15.90 3.00 -2.57
CA GLU A 526 -17.31 3.17 -2.92
C GLU A 526 -17.92 1.91 -3.53
N ILE A 527 -17.15 1.06 -4.22
CA ILE A 527 -17.63 -0.20 -4.78
C ILE A 527 -18.02 -1.16 -3.64
N PRO A 528 -17.11 -1.60 -2.74
CA PRO A 528 -17.48 -2.49 -1.65
C PRO A 528 -18.53 -1.85 -0.73
N ALA A 529 -18.48 -0.53 -0.50
CA ALA A 529 -19.53 0.16 0.25
C ALA A 529 -20.93 0.00 -0.38
N SER A 530 -21.01 0.20 -1.71
CA SER A 530 -22.24 0.04 -2.46
C SER A 530 -22.75 -1.40 -2.43
N PHE A 531 -21.87 -2.40 -2.53
CA PHE A 531 -22.26 -3.81 -2.41
C PHE A 531 -22.78 -4.15 -1.01
N MET A 532 -22.09 -3.69 0.04
CA MET A 532 -22.49 -3.92 1.45
C MET A 532 -23.86 -3.32 1.79
N SER A 533 -24.29 -2.28 1.07
CA SER A 533 -25.61 -1.64 1.25
C SER A 533 -26.79 -2.51 0.77
N VAL A 534 -26.53 -3.56 -0.02
CA VAL A 534 -27.55 -4.47 -0.54
C VAL A 534 -27.88 -5.54 0.50
N ARG A 535 -29.15 -5.62 0.89
CA ARG A 535 -29.65 -6.51 1.95
C ARG A 535 -30.71 -7.48 1.45
N ARG A 536 -30.79 -8.63 2.10
CA ARG A 536 -31.89 -9.60 1.94
C ARG A 536 -33.10 -9.09 2.72
N THR A 537 -34.29 -9.18 2.14
CA THR A 537 -35.55 -8.89 2.82
C THR A 537 -36.66 -9.83 2.34
N THR A 538 -37.68 -10.02 3.15
CA THR A 538 -38.87 -10.79 2.77
C THR A 538 -39.88 -9.84 2.11
N THR A 539 -40.51 -10.28 1.02
CA THR A 539 -41.60 -9.52 0.40
C THR A 539 -42.75 -9.28 1.38
N ASN A 540 -43.55 -8.23 1.16
CA ASN A 540 -44.71 -7.89 2.01
C ASN A 540 -45.73 -9.03 2.16
N SER A 541 -45.73 -10.00 1.23
CA SER A 541 -46.57 -11.20 1.26
C SER A 541 -46.00 -12.37 2.07
N GLY A 542 -44.77 -12.27 2.59
CA GLY A 542 -44.08 -13.33 3.34
C GLY A 542 -43.55 -14.50 2.52
N ASN A 543 -44.02 -14.68 1.28
CA ASN A 543 -43.83 -15.92 0.51
C ASN A 543 -42.54 -15.96 -0.36
N ALA A 544 -41.86 -14.84 -0.56
CA ALA A 544 -40.65 -14.78 -1.39
C ALA A 544 -39.57 -13.88 -0.78
N MET A 545 -38.30 -14.32 -0.87
CA MET A 545 -37.13 -13.49 -0.59
C MET A 545 -36.87 -12.52 -1.77
N THR A 546 -36.53 -11.29 -1.43
CA THR A 546 -36.12 -10.25 -2.38
C THR A 546 -34.94 -9.45 -1.79
N PHE A 547 -34.37 -8.56 -2.59
CA PHE A 547 -33.25 -7.73 -2.18
C PHE A 547 -33.66 -6.27 -2.12
N VAL A 548 -33.16 -5.54 -1.13
CA VAL A 548 -33.36 -4.09 -0.99
C VAL A 548 -32.03 -3.43 -0.69
N ALA A 549 -31.80 -2.26 -1.29
CA ALA A 549 -30.90 -1.29 -0.70
C ALA A 549 -31.70 -0.53 0.36
N ASP A 550 -31.07 -0.19 1.49
CA ASP A 550 -31.75 0.41 2.66
C ASP A 550 -32.61 1.62 2.23
N ARG A 551 -33.89 1.61 2.62
CA ARG A 551 -34.94 2.48 2.06
C ARG A 551 -35.14 3.73 2.94
N SER A 552 -34.81 4.89 2.40
CA SER A 552 -35.71 6.05 2.53
C SER A 552 -36.24 6.35 1.11
N GLN A 553 -37.49 6.83 0.98
CA GLN A 553 -38.06 7.17 -0.33
C GLN A 553 -37.31 8.31 -1.06
N ASP A 554 -36.42 9.02 -0.35
CA ASP A 554 -35.66 10.16 -0.85
C ASP A 554 -34.13 9.93 -0.93
N THR A 555 -33.59 8.85 -0.36
CA THR A 555 -32.14 8.58 -0.37
C THR A 555 -31.85 7.09 -0.28
N GLY A 556 -31.37 6.48 -1.36
CA GLY A 556 -30.86 5.12 -1.28
C GLY A 556 -30.69 4.38 -2.60
N HIS A 557 -29.69 4.72 -3.42
CA HIS A 557 -29.28 3.84 -4.51
C HIS A 557 -27.86 3.31 -4.30
N ALA A 558 -27.69 2.02 -4.49
CA ALA A 558 -26.39 1.37 -4.51
C ALA A 558 -25.85 1.50 -5.95
N GLU A 559 -25.60 2.74 -6.40
CA GLU A 559 -25.55 3.03 -7.84
C GLU A 559 -24.36 2.32 -8.53
N ALA A 560 -23.21 2.21 -7.84
CA ALA A 560 -22.08 1.44 -8.35
C ALA A 560 -22.41 -0.05 -8.45
N PHE A 561 -23.07 -0.61 -7.43
CA PHE A 561 -23.52 -2.00 -7.44
C PHE A 561 -24.45 -2.27 -8.64
N TRP A 562 -25.51 -1.46 -8.80
CA TRP A 562 -26.48 -1.68 -9.87
C TRP A 562 -25.84 -1.56 -11.25
N ALA A 563 -25.06 -0.52 -11.49
CA ALA A 563 -24.34 -0.36 -12.75
C ALA A 563 -23.39 -1.55 -13.02
N ILE A 564 -22.65 -2.05 -12.01
CA ILE A 564 -21.81 -3.25 -12.16
C ILE A 564 -22.67 -4.48 -12.50
N THR A 565 -23.79 -4.69 -11.81
CA THR A 565 -24.68 -5.83 -12.10
C THR A 565 -25.29 -5.74 -13.49
N HIS A 566 -25.60 -4.54 -14.00
CA HIS A 566 -26.09 -4.35 -15.37
C HIS A 566 -25.08 -4.75 -16.42
N ALA A 567 -23.80 -4.45 -16.18
CA ALA A 567 -22.70 -4.91 -17.03
C ALA A 567 -22.54 -6.44 -16.95
N LEU A 568 -22.53 -7.00 -15.73
CA LEU A 568 -22.36 -8.44 -15.49
C LEU A 568 -23.54 -9.29 -15.98
N HIS A 569 -24.72 -8.69 -16.19
CA HIS A 569 -25.91 -9.37 -16.71
C HIS A 569 -25.68 -10.06 -18.06
N ASN A 570 -24.72 -9.60 -18.84
CA ASN A 570 -24.35 -10.23 -20.11
C ASN A 570 -23.68 -11.60 -19.93
N GLU A 571 -23.13 -11.91 -18.75
CA GLU A 571 -22.56 -13.22 -18.48
C GLU A 571 -23.67 -14.24 -18.12
N PRO A 572 -23.78 -15.37 -18.82
CA PRO A 572 -24.74 -16.41 -18.47
C PRO A 572 -24.45 -17.00 -17.08
N LEU A 573 -25.48 -17.54 -16.42
CA LEU A 573 -25.33 -18.25 -15.14
C LEU A 573 -24.50 -19.54 -15.29
N ASN A 574 -24.68 -20.27 -16.39
CA ASN A 574 -23.91 -21.49 -16.70
C ASN A 574 -22.67 -21.16 -17.55
N TYR A 575 -21.68 -20.52 -16.94
CA TYR A 575 -20.46 -20.12 -17.64
C TYR A 575 -19.47 -21.29 -17.84
N GLU A 576 -19.52 -22.31 -16.97
CA GLU A 576 -18.63 -23.47 -16.99
C GLU A 576 -18.94 -24.44 -18.14
N ASN A 577 -20.22 -24.59 -18.52
CA ASN A 577 -20.64 -25.50 -19.58
C ASN A 577 -21.10 -24.73 -20.83
N LYS A 578 -20.19 -23.99 -21.47
CA LYS A 578 -20.49 -23.37 -22.77
C LYS A 578 -20.86 -24.46 -23.80
N PRO A 579 -22.00 -24.37 -24.50
CA PRO A 579 -22.34 -25.31 -25.56
C PRO A 579 -21.25 -25.27 -26.64
N LYS A 580 -20.63 -26.42 -26.94
CA LYS A 580 -19.72 -26.51 -28.09
C LYS A 580 -20.54 -26.28 -29.36
N SER A 581 -20.15 -25.29 -30.16
CA SER A 581 -20.75 -25.02 -31.47
C SER A 581 -20.84 -26.30 -32.29
N ARG A 582 -22.04 -26.62 -32.79
CA ARG A 582 -22.31 -27.77 -33.68
C ARG A 582 -21.91 -27.53 -35.14
N TRP A 583 -21.40 -26.34 -35.50
CA TRP A 583 -20.93 -26.06 -36.85
C TRP A 583 -19.54 -26.66 -37.08
N GLY A 584 -19.51 -27.95 -37.40
CA GLY A 584 -18.37 -28.59 -38.03
C GLY A 584 -18.25 -28.08 -39.47
N VAL A 585 -17.15 -27.38 -39.77
CA VAL A 585 -16.76 -27.06 -41.15
C VAL A 585 -16.64 -28.39 -41.90
N ARG A 586 -17.54 -28.64 -42.86
CA ARG A 586 -17.38 -29.72 -43.85
C ARG A 586 -16.08 -29.41 -44.60
N LYS A 587 -15.01 -30.14 -44.30
CA LYS A 587 -13.87 -30.26 -45.22
C LYS A 587 -14.42 -30.81 -46.52
N GLN A 588 -14.40 -30.02 -47.59
CA GLN A 588 -14.57 -30.53 -48.94
C GLN A 588 -13.47 -31.56 -49.20
N ALA A 589 -13.88 -32.73 -49.67
CA ALA A 589 -13.02 -33.80 -50.12
C ALA A 589 -12.74 -33.64 -51.62
N ALA A 590 -11.52 -34.00 -52.01
CA ALA A 590 -10.91 -34.05 -53.35
C ALA A 590 -10.50 -32.71 -53.96
#